data_AF-A0A3B5L2S5-F1
#
_entry.id   AF-A0A3B5L2S5-F1
#
_cell.length_a   1.000
_cell.length_b   1.000
_cell.length_c   1.000
_cell.angle_alpha   90.00
_cell.angle_beta   90.00
_cell.angle_gamma   90.00
#
_symmetry.space_group_name_H-M   'P 1'
#
loop_
_entity.id
_entity.type
_entity.pdbx_description
1 polymer ?
#
loop_
_entity_poly.entity_id
_entity_poly.type
_entity_poly.pdbx_seq_one_letter_code
_entity_poly.pdbx_strand_id
1 'polypeptide(L)'
;MSAGSGLQSVDFEIFGHVQGLFYTEKEGLRLGLVGWVKNTASGTVVGQVQGPAAMVEEMKFWLSKEGSPSSRITRAQFTNQKPIDKLEFSGFKTRF
;
A
#
# COMPACT_ATOMS: atom_id res chain seq x y z
N MET A 1 19.96 -12.68 5.21
CA MET A 1 18.70 -12.14 5.79
C MET A 1 17.56 -12.61 4.91
N SER A 2 16.99 -13.78 5.19
CA SER A 2 15.89 -14.32 4.38
C SER A 2 14.62 -13.60 4.77
N ALA A 3 14.25 -12.59 3.96
CA ALA A 3 12.90 -12.04 3.97
C ALA A 3 11.90 -13.21 3.90
N GLY A 4 10.94 -13.24 4.83
CA GLY A 4 10.01 -14.35 5.03
C GLY A 4 9.43 -14.85 3.70
N SER A 5 9.56 -16.15 3.47
CA SER A 5 9.24 -16.86 2.22
C SER A 5 7.75 -16.91 1.86
N GLY A 6 6.91 -16.07 2.48
CA GLY A 6 5.47 -16.05 2.31
C GLY A 6 4.96 -14.76 1.67
N LEU A 7 3.98 -14.90 0.80
CA LEU A 7 3.19 -13.77 0.31
C LEU A 7 2.24 -13.30 1.41
N GLN A 8 2.05 -11.99 1.49
CA GLN A 8 1.11 -11.36 2.40
C GLN A 8 0.20 -10.41 1.64
N SER A 9 -1.01 -10.25 2.18
CA SER A 9 -1.97 -9.22 1.81
C SER A 9 -2.22 -8.34 3.03
N VAL A 10 -2.30 -7.03 2.82
CA VAL A 10 -2.70 -6.08 3.86
C VAL A 10 -3.53 -4.96 3.25
N ASP A 11 -4.58 -4.57 3.98
CA ASP A 11 -5.39 -3.41 3.66
C ASP A 11 -4.81 -2.20 4.38
N PHE A 12 -4.90 -1.03 3.77
CA PHE A 12 -4.43 0.20 4.37
C PHE A 12 -5.44 1.32 4.23
N GLU A 13 -5.42 2.23 5.21
CA GLU A 13 -6.07 3.52 5.14
C GLU A 13 -5.14 4.61 5.68
N ILE A 14 -4.87 5.62 4.86
CA ILE A 14 -3.97 6.73 5.16
C ILE A 14 -4.79 8.01 5.34
N PHE A 15 -4.52 8.69 6.45
CA PHE A 15 -5.19 9.91 6.87
C PHE A 15 -4.23 11.09 6.76
N GLY A 16 -4.80 12.26 6.51
CA GLY A 16 -4.09 13.53 6.46
C GLY A 16 -4.37 14.28 5.17
N HIS A 17 -3.47 15.17 4.78
CA HIS A 17 -3.56 15.83 3.48
C HIS A 17 -2.95 14.89 2.42
N VAL A 18 -3.74 13.93 1.94
CA VAL A 18 -3.29 12.85 1.08
C VAL A 18 -4.08 12.83 -0.23
N GLN A 19 -3.63 13.62 -1.21
CA GLN A 19 -4.18 13.61 -2.57
C GLN A 19 -3.02 13.35 -3.54
N GLY A 20 -2.86 12.09 -3.96
CA GLY A 20 -1.68 11.69 -4.74
C GLY A 20 -1.59 10.21 -5.10
N LEU A 21 -2.68 9.63 -5.59
CA LEU A 21 -2.79 8.19 -5.92
C LEU A 21 -1.66 7.67 -6.82
N PHE A 22 -1.20 8.51 -7.76
CA PHE A 22 -0.12 8.20 -8.69
C PHE A 22 1.21 7.83 -8.01
N TYR A 23 1.53 8.44 -6.87
CA TYR A 23 2.77 8.12 -6.15
C TYR A 23 2.69 6.77 -5.46
N THR A 24 1.54 6.47 -4.85
CA THR A 24 1.31 5.17 -4.22
C THR A 24 1.35 4.04 -5.24
N GLU A 25 0.77 4.23 -6.42
CA GLU A 25 0.84 3.26 -7.52
C GLU A 25 2.29 3.04 -7.98
N LYS A 26 3.03 4.13 -8.21
CA LYS A 26 4.44 4.06 -8.61
C LYS A 26 5.29 3.32 -7.59
N GLU A 27 5.09 3.59 -6.30
CA GLU A 27 5.86 2.96 -5.24
C GLU A 27 5.54 1.46 -5.13
N GLY A 28 4.25 1.09 -5.21
CA GLY A 28 3.85 -0.31 -5.28
C GLY A 28 4.52 -1.06 -6.43
N LEU A 29 4.54 -0.45 -7.62
CA LEU A 29 5.24 -1.01 -8.79
C LEU A 29 6.76 -1.08 -8.60
N ARG A 30 7.38 -0.05 -7.98
CA ARG A 30 8.83 -0.01 -7.68
C ARG A 30 9.26 -1.16 -6.78
N LEU A 31 8.43 -1.48 -5.78
CA LEU A 31 8.65 -2.57 -4.83
C LEU A 31 8.26 -3.95 -5.39
N GLY A 32 7.76 -4.03 -6.62
CA GLY A 32 7.28 -5.28 -7.22
C GLY A 32 6.01 -5.83 -6.56
N LEU A 33 5.22 -4.97 -5.93
CA LEU A 33 3.96 -5.31 -5.27
C LEU A 33 2.79 -5.21 -6.25
N VAL A 34 1.71 -5.90 -5.93
CA VAL A 34 0.43 -5.82 -6.65
C VAL A 34 -0.66 -5.34 -5.71
N GLY A 35 -1.76 -4.82 -6.26
CA GLY A 35 -2.83 -4.30 -5.43
C GLY A 35 -3.60 -3.16 -6.07
N TRP A 36 -4.18 -2.33 -5.23
CA TRP A 36 -4.95 -1.17 -5.67
C TRP A 36 -4.95 -0.06 -4.64
N VAL A 37 -5.24 1.15 -5.11
CA VAL A 37 -5.37 2.35 -4.27
C VAL A 37 -6.55 3.20 -4.74
N LYS A 38 -7.25 3.88 -3.82
CA LYS A 38 -8.41 4.73 -4.08
C LYS A 38 -8.50 5.88 -3.07
N ASN A 39 -8.99 7.04 -3.51
CA ASN A 39 -9.41 8.11 -2.61
C ASN A 39 -10.82 7.85 -2.08
N THR A 40 -11.03 8.07 -0.78
CA THR A 40 -12.36 8.06 -0.18
C THR A 40 -13.02 9.44 -0.29
N ALA A 41 -14.36 9.48 -0.18
CA ALA A 41 -15.10 10.74 -0.13
C ALA A 41 -14.76 11.58 1.12
N SER A 42 -14.23 10.94 2.17
CA SER A 42 -13.78 11.60 3.40
C SER A 42 -12.36 12.18 3.29
N GLY A 43 -11.72 12.07 2.12
CA GLY A 43 -10.38 12.62 1.87
C GLY A 43 -9.24 11.74 2.39
N THR A 44 -9.49 10.46 2.68
CA THR A 44 -8.46 9.47 3.02
C THR A 44 -8.06 8.67 1.78
N VAL A 45 -6.91 7.99 1.84
CA VAL A 45 -6.47 7.07 0.80
C VAL A 45 -6.57 5.64 1.33
N VAL A 46 -7.35 4.80 0.66
CA VAL A 46 -7.50 3.38 0.99
C VAL A 46 -6.90 2.50 -0.08
N GLY A 47 -6.54 1.28 0.27
CA GLY A 47 -6.10 0.30 -0.71
C GLY A 47 -5.77 -1.05 -0.10
N GLN A 48 -5.28 -1.92 -0.97
CA GLN A 48 -4.75 -3.23 -0.59
C GLN A 48 -3.44 -3.45 -1.33
N VAL A 49 -2.46 -4.01 -0.64
CA VAL A 49 -1.19 -4.39 -1.22
C VAL A 49 -0.88 -5.85 -0.93
N GLN A 50 -0.34 -6.52 -1.94
CA GLN A 50 0.04 -7.93 -1.89
C GLN A 50 1.44 -8.14 -2.45
N GLY A 51 2.19 -9.04 -1.83
CA GLY A 51 3.53 -9.40 -2.28
C GLY A 51 4.35 -10.08 -1.20
N PRO A 52 5.68 -10.24 -1.41
CA PRO A 52 6.58 -10.77 -0.40
C PRO A 52 6.49 -9.98 0.90
N ALA A 53 6.45 -10.65 2.05
CA ALA A 53 6.27 -10.01 3.36
C ALA A 53 7.22 -8.83 3.60
N ALA A 54 8.49 -8.93 3.21
CA ALA A 54 9.45 -7.84 3.38
C ALA A 54 9.13 -6.60 2.53
N MET A 55 8.66 -6.78 1.29
CA MET A 55 8.27 -5.68 0.42
C MET A 55 6.96 -5.04 0.90
N VAL A 56 6.03 -5.84 1.45
CA VAL A 56 4.82 -5.33 2.10
C VAL A 56 5.16 -4.47 3.32
N GLU A 57 6.13 -4.88 4.15
CA GLU A 57 6.58 -4.05 5.27
C GLU A 57 7.30 -2.77 4.81
N GLU A 58 8.08 -2.81 3.72
CA GLU A 58 8.67 -1.60 3.12
C GLU A 58 7.58 -0.62 2.65
N MET A 59 6.53 -1.12 2.00
CA MET A 59 5.38 -0.31 1.60
C MET A 59 4.63 0.27 2.80
N LYS A 60 4.44 -0.50 3.88
CA LYS A 60 3.83 -0.01 5.12
C LYS A 60 4.64 1.13 5.73
N PHE A 61 5.97 0.99 5.76
CA PHE A 61 6.86 2.04 6.22
C PHE A 61 6.70 3.31 5.38
N TRP A 62 6.78 3.18 4.05
CA TRP A 62 6.63 4.30 3.12
C TRP A 62 5.28 5.02 3.28
N LEU A 63 4.18 4.26 3.36
CA LEU A 63 2.82 4.77 3.57
C LEU A 63 2.62 5.46 4.93
N SER A 64 3.49 5.18 5.90
CA SER A 64 3.39 5.77 7.24
C SER A 64 4.30 7.00 7.45
N LYS A 65 5.33 7.18 6.62
CA LYS A 65 6.37 8.20 6.83
C LYS A 65 6.62 9.12 5.64
N GLU A 66 6.63 8.59 4.43
CA GLU A 66 7.07 9.32 3.24
C GLU A 66 5.86 9.81 2.43
N GLY A 67 5.09 8.87 1.88
CA GLY A 67 4.00 9.20 0.97
C GLY A 67 4.45 10.03 -0.25
N SER A 68 3.48 10.67 -0.90
CA SER A 68 3.77 11.61 -1.99
C SER A 68 4.47 12.90 -1.49
N PRO A 69 5.29 13.58 -2.31
CA PRO A 69 5.99 14.80 -1.91
C PRO A 69 5.09 15.93 -1.37
N SER A 70 3.84 16.00 -1.81
CA SER A 70 2.84 16.98 -1.36
C SER A 70 1.91 16.47 -0.25
N SER A 71 2.06 15.20 0.16
CA SER A 71 1.22 14.65 1.21
C SER A 71 1.72 14.95 2.61
N ARG A 72 0.78 15.12 3.52
CA ARG A 72 1.05 15.18 4.95
C ARG A 72 0.28 14.06 5.64
N ILE A 73 0.95 12.95 5.88
CA ILE A 73 0.37 11.80 6.56
C ILE A 73 0.26 12.14 8.06
N THR A 74 -0.95 12.06 8.59
CA THR A 74 -1.20 12.22 10.03
C THR A 74 -1.33 10.87 10.72
N ARG A 75 -1.82 9.86 10.00
CA ARG A 75 -2.02 8.51 10.53
C ARG A 75 -2.06 7.51 9.37
N ALA A 76 -1.49 6.32 9.60
CA ALA A 76 -1.66 5.17 8.73
C ALA A 76 -2.27 4.03 9.55
N GLN A 77 -3.31 3.40 9.02
CA GLN A 77 -3.92 2.20 9.59
C GLN A 77 -3.68 1.04 8.64
N PHE A 78 -3.32 -0.11 9.19
CA PHE A 78 -3.14 -1.36 8.47
C PHE A 78 -4.03 -2.40 9.10
N THR A 79 -4.86 -3.04 8.28
CA THR A 79 -5.86 -4.02 8.73
C THR A 79 -5.86 -5.22 7.80
N ASN A 80 -6.54 -6.30 8.20
CA ASN A 80 -6.70 -7.50 7.39
C ASN A 80 -5.37 -8.10 6.90
N GLN A 81 -4.28 -7.93 7.66
CA GLN A 81 -2.98 -8.51 7.33
C GLN A 81 -3.09 -10.03 7.44
N LYS A 82 -2.85 -10.73 6.33
CA LYS A 82 -2.97 -12.18 6.24
C LYS A 82 -1.92 -12.77 5.29
N PRO A 83 -1.42 -13.99 5.56
CA PRO A 83 -0.69 -14.76 4.55
C PRO A 83 -1.63 -15.12 3.40
N ILE A 84 -1.09 -15.19 2.19
CA ILE A 84 -1.81 -15.64 0.99
C ILE A 84 -0.97 -16.67 0.23
N ASP A 85 -1.61 -17.61 -0.44
CA ASP A 85 -0.91 -18.65 -1.21
C ASP A 85 -0.51 -18.17 -2.61
N LYS A 86 -1.24 -17.19 -3.15
CA LYS A 86 -1.00 -16.60 -4.47
C LYS A 86 -1.46 -15.14 -4.51
N LEU A 87 -0.91 -14.38 -5.45
CA LEU A 87 -1.33 -13.01 -5.73
C LEU A 87 -2.73 -13.00 -6.36
N GLU A 88 -3.60 -12.12 -5.87
CA GLU A 88 -4.99 -11.98 -6.33
C GLU A 88 -5.14 -10.87 -7.39
N PHE A 89 -4.09 -10.06 -7.62
CA PHE A 89 -4.09 -8.94 -8.56
C PHE A 89 -3.01 -9.07 -9.63
N SER A 90 -3.32 -8.56 -10.83
CA SER A 90 -2.35 -8.37 -11.91
C SER A 90 -1.92 -6.90 -11.96
N GLY A 91 -0.83 -6.61 -11.26
CA GLY A 91 -0.23 -5.28 -11.13
C GLY A 91 -0.83 -4.43 -10.00
N PHE A 92 -0.40 -3.18 -9.94
CA PHE A 92 -0.87 -2.19 -8.97
C PHE A 92 -1.66 -1.12 -9.72
N LYS A 93 -2.93 -0.88 -9.35
CA LYS A 93 -3.82 0.02 -10.11
C LYS A 93 -4.54 1.04 -9.24
N THR A 94 -4.65 2.26 -9.74
CA THR A 94 -5.55 3.26 -9.17
C THR A 94 -7.02 2.95 -9.50
N ARG A 95 -7.90 2.99 -8.49
CA ARG A 95 -9.36 2.88 -8.62
C ARG A 95 -10.00 4.25 -8.33
N PHE A 96 -11.04 4.59 -9.11
CA PHE A 96 -11.83 5.81 -8.95
C PHE A 96 -13.16 5.51 -8.24
#